data_AF-A0A7S7B0Y4-F1
#
_entry.id   AF-A0A7S7B0Y4-F1
#
_cell.length_a   1.000
_cell.length_b   1.000
_cell.length_c   1.000
_cell.angle_alpha   90.00
_cell.angle_beta   90.00
_cell.angle_gamma   90.00
#
_symmetry.space_group_name_H-M   'P 1'
#
loop_
_entity.id
_entity.type
_entity.pdbx_description
1 polymer ?
#
loop_
_entity_poly.entity_id
_entity_poly.type
_entity_poly.pdbx_seq_one_letter_code
_entity_poly.pdbx_strand_id
1 'polypeptide(L)'
;MSSLTLMRSVRAGIEAVAQALPDKPGDDVARKIRGMVWGTPDTALASLPQGVAFAAYVFGFLSSEGEAAISTAGRWTRLTLPTGHVLLRGPVVSGLTSIRRTRPRVSESFKPIG
;
A
#
# COMPACT_ATOMS: atom_id res chain seq x y z
N MET A 1 12.54 -9.97 12.31
CA MET A 1 11.14 -10.41 12.06
C MET A 1 11.17 -11.82 11.47
N SER A 2 10.50 -12.80 12.07
CA SER A 2 10.61 -14.20 11.64
C SER A 2 9.81 -14.52 10.37
N SER A 3 10.25 -15.55 9.65
CA SER A 3 9.57 -16.10 8.47
C SER A 3 8.15 -16.59 8.78
N LEU A 4 7.93 -17.19 9.97
CA LEU A 4 6.59 -17.59 10.41
C LEU A 4 5.64 -16.40 10.53
N THR A 5 6.11 -15.26 11.05
CA THR A 5 5.28 -14.04 11.16
C THR A 5 4.88 -13.53 9.77
N LEU A 6 5.82 -13.52 8.82
CA LEU A 6 5.54 -13.15 7.43
C LEU A 6 4.52 -14.11 6.80
N MET A 7 4.68 -15.42 6.97
CA MET A 7 3.75 -16.43 6.46
C MET A 7 2.34 -16.31 7.04
N ARG A 8 2.20 -15.99 8.33
CA ARG A 8 0.89 -15.73 8.94
C ARG A 8 0.20 -14.54 8.30
N SER A 9 0.92 -13.44 8.07
CA SER A 9 0.38 -12.24 7.42
C SER A 9 -0.03 -12.54 5.97
N VAL A 10 0.78 -13.31 5.23
CA VAL A 10 0.45 -13.79 3.88
C VAL A 10 -0.84 -14.58 3.88
N ARG A 11 -0.97 -15.57 4.77
CA ARG A 11 -2.17 -16.40 4.83
C ARG A 11 -3.42 -15.59 5.15
N ALA A 12 -3.33 -14.72 6.16
CA ALA A 12 -4.42 -13.85 6.55
C ALA A 12 -4.88 -12.95 5.40
N GLY A 13 -3.95 -12.36 4.64
CA GLY A 13 -4.31 -11.53 3.50
C GLY A 13 -4.88 -12.32 2.31
N ILE A 14 -4.39 -13.53 2.03
CA ILE A 14 -4.97 -14.40 0.98
C ILE A 14 -6.43 -14.72 1.31
N GLU A 15 -6.68 -15.07 2.57
CA GLU A 15 -8.01 -15.35 3.07
C GLU A 15 -8.91 -14.11 3.02
N ALA A 16 -8.42 -12.94 3.43
CA ALA A 16 -9.16 -11.70 3.34
C ALA A 16 -9.50 -11.31 1.90
N VAL A 17 -8.59 -11.50 0.94
CA VAL A 17 -8.89 -11.32 -0.49
C VAL A 17 -9.97 -12.29 -0.93
N ALA A 18 -9.86 -13.58 -0.59
CA ALA A 18 -10.82 -14.60 -0.99
C ALA A 18 -12.23 -14.32 -0.44
N GLN A 19 -12.33 -13.88 0.82
CA GLN A 19 -13.60 -13.53 1.46
C GLN A 19 -14.24 -12.24 0.92
N ALA A 20 -13.42 -11.29 0.46
CA ALA A 20 -13.91 -10.00 -0.04
C ALA A 20 -14.33 -10.03 -1.52
N LEU A 21 -13.87 -11.02 -2.30
CA LEU A 21 -14.21 -11.14 -3.71
C LEU A 21 -15.63 -11.71 -3.90
N PRO A 22 -16.47 -11.10 -4.78
CA PRO A 22 -17.71 -11.73 -5.23
C PRO A 22 -17.41 -12.95 -6.13
N ASP A 23 -18.39 -13.84 -6.34
CA ASP A 23 -18.23 -15.10 -7.09
C ASP A 23 -17.63 -14.95 -8.50
N LYS A 24 -17.96 -13.85 -9.20
CA LYS A 24 -17.46 -13.53 -10.55
C LYS A 24 -16.99 -12.07 -10.61
N PRO A 25 -15.84 -11.75 -10.00
CA PRO A 25 -15.34 -10.39 -9.99
C PRO A 25 -14.76 -10.05 -11.38
N GLY A 26 -15.11 -8.88 -11.90
CA GLY A 26 -14.34 -8.29 -12.99
C GLY A 26 -12.96 -7.81 -12.49
N ASP A 27 -12.04 -7.58 -13.42
CA ASP A 27 -10.64 -7.22 -13.11
C ASP A 27 -10.51 -5.98 -12.23
N ASP A 28 -11.34 -4.95 -12.45
CA ASP A 28 -11.31 -3.73 -11.67
C ASP A 28 -11.71 -3.95 -10.21
N VAL A 29 -12.70 -4.80 -9.98
CA VAL A 29 -13.15 -5.16 -8.62
C VAL A 29 -12.04 -5.95 -7.92
N ALA A 30 -11.46 -6.93 -8.62
CA ALA A 30 -10.37 -7.74 -8.08
C ALA A 30 -9.13 -6.89 -7.74
N ARG A 31 -8.76 -5.96 -8.65
CA ARG A 31 -7.65 -5.03 -8.46
C ARG A 31 -7.88 -4.11 -7.27
N LYS A 32 -9.09 -3.55 -7.12
CA LYS A 32 -9.45 -2.70 -5.98
C LYS A 32 -9.36 -3.45 -4.66
N ILE A 33 -9.94 -4.66 -4.59
CA ILE A 33 -9.92 -5.48 -3.37
C ILE A 33 -8.49 -5.85 -2.98
N ARG A 34 -7.68 -6.34 -3.93
CA ARG A 34 -6.27 -6.64 -3.67
C ARG A 34 -5.50 -5.41 -3.20
N GLY A 35 -5.74 -4.25 -3.81
CA GLY A 35 -5.13 -3.00 -3.37
C GLY A 35 -5.48 -2.63 -1.94
N MET A 36 -6.74 -2.80 -1.52
CA MET A 36 -7.18 -2.54 -0.15
C MET A 36 -6.59 -3.55 0.84
N VAL A 37 -6.66 -4.85 0.56
CA VAL A 37 -6.15 -5.89 1.47
C VAL A 37 -4.64 -5.79 1.61
N TRP A 38 -3.90 -5.82 0.49
CA TRP A 38 -2.43 -5.77 0.54
C TRP A 38 -1.89 -4.42 0.98
N GLY A 39 -2.68 -3.36 0.87
CA GLY A 39 -2.36 -2.04 1.41
C GLY A 39 -2.59 -1.90 2.92
N THR A 40 -3.23 -2.88 3.57
CA THR A 40 -3.58 -2.79 4.99
C THR A 40 -2.32 -2.87 5.88
N PRO A 41 -2.11 -1.90 6.80
CA PRO A 41 -1.02 -1.97 7.76
C PRO A 41 -1.17 -3.15 8.72
N ASP A 42 -0.07 -3.84 9.00
CA ASP A 42 -0.03 -4.97 9.95
C ASP A 42 1.00 -4.69 11.06
N THR A 43 0.55 -4.64 12.31
CA THR A 43 1.42 -4.36 13.47
C THR A 43 2.46 -5.45 13.68
N ALA A 44 2.18 -6.70 13.28
CA ALA A 44 3.16 -7.79 13.30
C ALA A 44 4.28 -7.59 12.27
N LEU A 45 4.05 -6.72 11.27
CA LEU A 45 5.03 -6.32 10.26
C LEU A 45 5.60 -4.91 10.52
N ALA A 46 5.62 -4.45 11.78
CA ALA A 46 6.03 -3.09 12.13
C ALA A 46 5.20 -2.01 11.40
N SER A 47 3.89 -2.25 11.27
CA SER A 47 2.92 -1.40 10.58
C SER A 47 3.19 -1.21 9.08
N LEU A 48 4.03 -2.05 8.48
CA LEU A 48 4.17 -2.12 7.04
C LEU A 48 2.91 -2.73 6.40
N PRO A 49 2.59 -2.40 5.14
CA PRO A 49 1.51 -3.04 4.42
C PRO A 49 1.70 -4.55 4.31
N GLN A 50 0.63 -5.34 4.47
CA GLN A 50 0.65 -6.80 4.30
C GLN A 50 1.23 -7.25 2.95
N GLY A 51 1.10 -6.42 1.92
CA GLY A 51 1.66 -6.64 0.60
C GLY A 51 3.18 -6.84 0.58
N VAL A 52 3.92 -6.34 1.57
CA VAL A 52 5.38 -6.57 1.69
C VAL A 52 5.67 -8.04 1.97
N ALA A 53 4.92 -8.65 2.88
CA ALA A 53 5.04 -10.08 3.18
C ALA A 53 4.56 -10.93 1.98
N PHE A 54 3.47 -10.52 1.33
CA PHE A 54 2.97 -11.19 0.11
C PHE A 54 3.99 -11.17 -1.03
N ALA A 55 4.64 -10.03 -1.28
CA ALA A 55 5.70 -9.93 -2.28
C ALA A 55 6.87 -10.87 -1.95
N ALA A 56 7.34 -10.87 -0.70
CA ALA A 56 8.41 -11.77 -0.26
C ALA A 56 8.05 -13.25 -0.47
N TYR A 57 6.79 -13.63 -0.21
CA TYR A 57 6.29 -14.98 -0.46
C TYR A 57 6.26 -15.34 -1.96
N VAL A 58 5.64 -14.49 -2.80
CA VAL A 58 5.50 -14.75 -4.25
C VAL A 58 6.86 -14.84 -4.94
N PHE A 59 7.84 -14.06 -4.49
CA PHE A 59 9.20 -14.12 -5.03
C PHE A 59 10.08 -15.20 -4.41
N GLY A 60 9.59 -15.98 -3.43
CA GLY A 60 10.35 -17.05 -2.80
C GLY A 60 11.45 -16.57 -1.84
N PHE A 61 11.32 -15.36 -1.29
CA PHE A 61 12.32 -14.78 -0.37
C PHE A 61 12.18 -15.27 1.08
N LEU A 62 11.13 -16.02 1.39
CA LEU A 62 10.93 -16.57 2.73
C LEU A 62 11.77 -17.85 2.90
N SER A 63 12.79 -17.79 3.75
CA SER A 63 13.59 -18.94 4.18
C SER A 63 13.12 -19.46 5.55
N SER A 64 13.41 -20.72 5.88
CA SER A 64 13.21 -21.23 7.25
C SER A 64 14.18 -20.59 8.24
N GLU A 65 15.40 -20.32 7.77
CA GLU A 65 16.49 -19.75 8.53
C GLU A 65 16.56 -18.23 8.37
N GLY A 66 16.94 -17.54 9.44
CA GLY A 66 17.19 -16.10 9.44
C GLY A 66 15.95 -15.23 9.67
N GLU A 67 16.22 -13.98 10.05
CA GLU A 67 15.19 -12.99 10.30
C GLU A 67 15.21 -11.90 9.24
N ALA A 68 14.02 -11.42 8.89
CA ALA A 68 13.87 -10.24 8.08
C ALA A 68 14.19 -8.98 8.89
N ALA A 69 15.02 -8.11 8.31
CA ALA A 69 15.43 -6.83 8.87
C ALA A 69 14.78 -5.67 8.09
N ILE A 70 14.44 -4.60 8.81
CA ILE A 70 13.84 -3.40 8.21
C ILE A 70 14.88 -2.28 8.22
N SER A 71 15.00 -1.58 7.09
CA SER A 71 15.79 -0.35 6.98
C SER A 71 15.00 0.71 6.22
N THR A 72 15.20 1.98 6.56
CA THR A 72 14.51 3.12 5.92
C THR A 72 15.51 4.12 5.35
N ALA A 73 15.14 4.74 4.23
CA ALA A 73 15.90 5.79 3.57
C ALA A 73 14.93 6.81 2.95
N GLY A 74 14.66 7.88 3.70
CA GLY A 74 13.61 8.84 3.34
C GLY A 74 12.26 8.14 3.20
N ARG A 75 11.66 8.20 2.00
CA ARG A 75 10.36 7.58 1.68
C ARG A 75 10.42 6.09 1.36
N TRP A 76 11.61 5.51 1.30
CA TRP A 76 11.79 4.10 0.99
C TRP A 76 11.96 3.30 2.27
N THR A 77 11.27 2.18 2.34
CA THR A 77 11.49 1.16 3.36
C THR A 77 11.86 -0.14 2.66
N ARG A 78 12.85 -0.83 3.19
CA ARG A 78 13.35 -2.10 2.67
C ARG A 78 13.23 -3.17 3.73
N LEU A 79 12.55 -4.25 3.37
CA LEU A 79 12.59 -5.52 4.08
C LEU A 79 13.69 -6.38 3.46
N THR A 80 14.71 -6.70 4.23
CA THR A 80 15.84 -7.56 3.83
C THR A 80 15.65 -8.94 4.40
N LEU A 81 15.71 -9.96 3.54
CA LEU A 81 15.67 -11.38 3.88
C LEU A 81 16.96 -12.06 3.39
N PRO A 82 17.30 -13.26 3.88
CA PRO A 82 18.51 -13.95 3.43
C PRO A 82 18.56 -14.24 1.92
N THR A 83 17.41 -14.43 1.28
CA THR A 83 17.28 -14.80 -0.13
C THR A 83 16.78 -13.67 -1.02
N GLY A 84 16.58 -12.45 -0.49
CA GLY A 84 16.18 -11.30 -1.30
C GLY A 84 15.71 -10.08 -0.52
N HIS A 85 15.21 -9.08 -1.24
CA HIS A 85 14.75 -7.82 -0.65
C HIS A 85 13.41 -7.37 -1.25
N VAL A 86 12.54 -6.81 -0.40
CA VAL A 86 11.32 -6.12 -0.83
C VAL A 86 11.46 -4.64 -0.50
N LEU A 87 11.29 -3.78 -1.50
CA LEU A 87 11.28 -2.34 -1.31
C LEU A 87 9.86 -1.82 -1.46
N LEU A 88 9.45 -0.99 -0.50
CA LEU A 88 8.21 -0.24 -0.56
C LEU A 88 8.53 1.26 -0.56
N ARG A 89 7.72 2.02 -1.28
CA ARG A 89 7.74 3.47 -1.26
C ARG A 89 6.51 3.93 -0.51
N GLY A 90 6.71 4.58 0.62
CA GLY A 90 5.63 5.22 1.36
C GLY A 90 4.93 6.30 0.52
N PRO A 91 3.71 6.71 0.93
CA PRO A 91 3.01 7.80 0.26
C PRO A 91 3.90 9.04 0.16
N VAL A 92 3.72 9.82 -0.91
CA VAL A 92 4.28 11.18 -0.96
C VAL A 92 3.77 11.89 0.27
N VAL A 93 4.66 12.51 1.07
CA VAL A 93 4.28 13.26 2.28
C VAL A 93 3.07 14.14 1.96
N SER A 94 1.92 13.79 2.52
CA SER A 94 0.70 14.61 2.44
C SER A 94 0.88 15.78 3.39
N GLY A 95 1.50 16.82 2.86
CA GLY A 95 1.75 18.10 3.52
C GLY A 95 2.03 19.24 2.53
N LEU A 96 1.84 19.00 1.23
CA LEU A 96 1.75 20.08 0.26
C LEU A 96 0.54 20.94 0.63
N THR A 97 0.82 22.21 0.88
CA THR A 97 -0.08 23.27 1.35
C THR A 97 -1.47 23.17 0.72
N SER A 98 -2.51 23.42 1.52
CA SER A 98 -3.92 23.45 1.08
C SER A 98 -4.05 24.11 -0.31
N ILE A 99 -4.69 23.40 -1.25
CA ILE A 99 -4.92 23.91 -2.60
C ILE A 99 -5.69 25.23 -2.48
N ARG A 100 -5.06 26.36 -2.82
CA ARG A 100 -5.72 27.66 -2.86
C ARG A 100 -6.88 27.57 -3.84
N ARG A 101 -8.13 27.59 -3.36
CA ARG A 101 -9.30 27.72 -4.23
C ARG A 101 -9.18 29.02 -4.99
N THR A 102 -9.12 28.94 -6.32
CA THR A 102 -9.30 30.10 -7.20
C THR A 102 -10.69 30.65 -6.94
N ARG A 103 -10.81 31.93 -6.58
CA ARG A 103 -12.13 32.58 -6.42
C ARG A 103 -12.88 32.50 -7.76
N PRO A 104 -14.22 32.34 -7.77
CA PRO A 104 -14.99 32.46 -9.00
C PRO A 104 -14.77 33.84 -9.61
N ARG A 105 -14.65 33.90 -10.95
CA ARG A 105 -14.62 35.16 -11.69
C ARG A 105 -15.95 35.87 -11.45
N VAL A 106 -15.92 37.05 -10.84
CA VAL A 106 -17.09 37.94 -10.79
C VAL A 106 -17.33 38.41 -12.21
N SER A 107 -18.47 38.04 -12.79
CA SER A 107 -18.95 38.68 -14.02
C SER A 107 -19.45 40.07 -13.64
N GLU A 108 -18.66 41.10 -13.92
CA GLU A 108 -19.20 42.45 -13.96
C GLU A 108 -20.22 42.52 -15.11
N SER A 109 -21.48 42.79 -14.76
CA SER A 109 -22.51 43.11 -15.74
C SER A 109 -22.13 44.42 -16.43
N PHE A 110 -21.75 44.31 -17.70
CA PHE A 110 -21.59 45.46 -18.58
C PHE A 110 -22.94 46.16 -18.74
N LYS A 111 -23.02 47.43 -18.32
CA LYS A 111 -24.18 48.30 -18.56
C LYS A 111 -23.81 49.26 -19.70
N PRO A 112 -24.42 49.14 -20.89
CA PRO A 112 -24.16 50.10 -21.96
C PRO A 112 -24.76 51.45 -21.59
N ILE A 113 -24.03 52.51 -21.91
CA ILE A 113 -24.48 53.89 -21.80
C ILE A 113 -25.55 54.15 -22.87
N GLY A 114 -26.74 54.49 -22.43
CA GLY A 114 -27.86 54.99 -23.21
C GLY A 114 -28.60 56.02 -22.37
#